data_AF-A0A817V586-F1
#
_entry.id   AF-A0A817V586-F1
#
_cell.length_a   1.000
_cell.length_b   1.000
_cell.length_c   1.000
_cell.angle_alpha   90.00
_cell.angle_beta   90.00
_cell.angle_gamma   90.00
#
_symmetry.space_group_name_H-M   'P 1'
#
loop_
_entity.id
_entity.type
_entity.pdbx_description
1 polymer ?
#
loop_
_entity_poly.entity_id
_entity_poly.type
_entity_poly.pdbx_seq_one_letter_code
_entity_poly.pdbx_strand_id
1 'polypeptide(L)'
;LAENIYPNTDNLLERLHQLHNDFPVQSKTTHLRLLHRTFFSYKSTAKVSEIAMEFNVKIVRLPVRHCCLNPIELCWANLKENERQDNTRFQLTDVRELAAQFITSYDSDAATKVIKGTQEIQNKFKIAYRCMEEKIDPMLDDEKSSEESDVVSSDDE
;
A
#
# COMPACT_ATOMS: atom_id res chain seq x y z
N LEU A 1 19.29 29.26 4.32
CA LEU A 1 19.50 29.30 2.87
C LEU A 1 19.21 27.91 2.36
N ALA A 2 17.99 27.72 1.83
CA ALA A 2 17.47 26.42 1.44
C ALA A 2 17.99 26.09 0.03
N GLU A 3 19.03 25.27 -0.05
CA GLU A 3 19.49 24.71 -1.31
C GLU A 3 18.92 23.29 -1.47
N ASN A 4 18.02 23.16 -2.45
CA ASN A 4 17.62 21.95 -3.16
C ASN A 4 17.77 20.60 -2.43
N ILE A 5 16.75 20.22 -1.66
CA ILE A 5 16.56 18.87 -1.09
C ILE A 5 15.53 18.08 -1.93
N TYR A 6 15.33 18.43 -3.19
CA TYR A 6 14.52 17.66 -4.12
C TYR A 6 15.45 17.05 -5.17
N PRO A 7 15.56 15.71 -5.26
CA PRO A 7 16.26 15.11 -6.39
C PRO A 7 15.52 15.49 -7.67
N ASN A 8 16.31 15.95 -8.65
CA ASN A 8 15.82 16.52 -9.90
C ASN A 8 14.72 15.65 -10.54
N THR A 9 13.50 16.19 -10.64
CA THR A 9 12.34 15.57 -11.29
C THR A 9 12.56 15.32 -12.77
N ASP A 10 13.51 16.02 -13.40
CA ASP A 10 13.83 15.90 -14.83
C ASP A 10 14.27 14.47 -15.20
N ASN A 11 14.83 13.71 -14.25
CA ASN A 11 15.34 12.37 -14.48
C ASN A 11 14.28 11.25 -14.31
N LEU A 12 13.09 11.56 -13.80
CA LEU A 12 12.04 10.55 -13.59
C LEU A 12 11.42 10.11 -14.91
N LEU A 13 11.23 11.05 -15.84
CA LEU A 13 10.69 10.78 -17.17
C LEU A 13 11.68 9.95 -18.00
N GLU A 14 12.97 10.29 -17.93
CA GLU A 14 14.05 9.58 -18.63
C GLU A 14 14.24 8.16 -18.10
N ARG A 15 14.12 7.97 -16.79
CA ARG A 15 14.18 6.65 -16.15
C ARG A 15 12.94 5.81 -16.43
N LEU A 16 11.76 6.43 -16.53
CA LEU A 16 10.55 5.79 -17.03
C LEU A 16 10.72 5.35 -18.49
N HIS A 17 11.31 6.19 -19.35
CA HIS A 17 11.60 5.85 -20.74
C HIS A 17 12.61 4.71 -20.87
N GLN A 18 13.67 4.67 -20.05
CA GLN A 18 14.62 3.54 -20.03
C GLN A 18 13.95 2.23 -19.60
N LEU A 19 13.14 2.25 -18.54
CA LEU A 19 12.36 1.08 -18.09
C LEU A 19 11.27 0.66 -19.10
N HIS A 20 10.76 1.61 -19.89
CA HIS A 20 9.80 1.38 -20.96
C HIS A 20 10.47 0.73 -22.19
N ASN A 21 11.76 0.97 -22.41
CA ASN A 21 12.52 0.38 -23.52
C ASN A 21 12.95 -1.08 -23.24
N ASP A 22 13.14 -1.46 -21.97
CA ASP A 22 13.51 -2.83 -21.58
C ASP A 22 12.31 -3.82 -21.59
N PHE A 23 11.08 -3.32 -21.77
CA PHE A 23 9.86 -4.14 -21.82
C PHE A 23 8.99 -3.74 -23.01
N PRO A 24 8.70 -4.64 -23.96
CA PRO A 24 7.88 -4.30 -25.13
C PRO A 24 6.52 -3.76 -24.69
N VAL A 25 6.28 -2.52 -25.07
CA VAL A 25 5.10 -1.72 -24.76
C VAL A 25 3.93 -2.32 -25.52
N GLN A 26 3.17 -3.19 -24.88
CA GLN A 26 1.98 -3.77 -25.52
C GLN A 26 0.66 -3.32 -24.87
N SER A 27 0.68 -2.56 -23.77
CA SER A 27 -0.56 -1.96 -23.26
C SER A 27 -0.33 -0.84 -22.24
N LYS A 28 -1.29 0.10 -22.16
CA LYS A 28 -1.42 1.19 -21.15
C LYS A 28 -1.31 0.66 -19.70
N THR A 29 -1.55 -0.63 -19.47
CA THR A 29 -1.32 -1.33 -18.17
C THR A 29 0.13 -1.36 -17.72
N THR A 30 1.10 -1.36 -18.64
CA THR A 30 2.53 -1.35 -18.31
C THR A 30 2.92 -0.03 -17.65
N HIS A 31 2.35 1.08 -18.13
CA HIS A 31 2.58 2.41 -17.58
C HIS A 31 1.96 2.57 -16.19
N LEU A 32 0.73 2.07 -15.97
CA LEU A 32 0.10 2.04 -14.64
C LEU A 32 0.80 1.09 -13.67
N ARG A 33 1.30 -0.08 -14.11
CA ARG A 33 2.14 -0.96 -13.29
C ARG A 33 3.47 -0.32 -12.92
N LEU A 34 4.12 0.37 -13.85
CA LEU A 34 5.35 1.11 -13.61
C LEU A 34 5.10 2.27 -12.64
N LEU A 35 4.06 3.07 -12.84
CA LEU A 35 3.65 4.13 -11.90
C LEU A 35 3.32 3.57 -10.52
N HIS A 36 2.56 2.49 -10.41
CA HIS A 36 2.26 1.85 -9.14
C HIS A 36 3.54 1.37 -8.44
N ARG A 37 4.49 0.77 -9.18
CA ARG A 37 5.78 0.33 -8.66
C ARG A 37 6.66 1.50 -8.22
N THR A 38 6.71 2.59 -8.99
CA THR A 38 7.57 3.75 -8.71
C THR A 38 6.99 4.66 -7.64
N PHE A 39 5.66 4.88 -7.62
CA PHE A 39 4.98 5.64 -6.57
C PHE A 39 4.91 4.89 -5.23
N PHE A 40 4.73 3.56 -5.20
CA PHE A 40 4.92 2.78 -3.95
C PHE A 40 6.37 2.69 -3.49
N SER A 41 7.32 2.99 -4.38
CA SER A 41 8.74 3.15 -4.07
C SER A 41 9.09 4.59 -3.65
N TYR A 42 8.16 5.34 -3.07
CA TYR A 42 8.47 6.62 -2.44
C TYR A 42 9.40 6.40 -1.24
N LYS A 43 10.70 6.54 -1.53
CA LYS A 43 11.81 6.47 -0.58
C LYS A 43 11.82 7.72 0.28
N SER A 44 11.21 7.62 1.46
CA SER A 44 11.36 8.64 2.51
C SER A 44 11.68 8.01 3.88
N THR A 45 12.56 7.00 3.92
CA THR A 45 12.95 6.31 5.17
C THR A 45 14.43 5.86 5.19
N ALA A 46 15.34 6.55 4.50
CA ALA A 46 16.75 6.12 4.39
C ALA A 46 17.41 5.88 5.76
N LYS A 47 17.33 6.85 6.67
CA LYS A 47 17.91 6.77 8.03
C LYS A 47 17.34 5.62 8.87
N VAL A 48 16.03 5.40 8.83
CA VAL A 48 15.36 4.29 9.56
C VAL A 48 15.79 2.94 8.97
N SER A 49 15.98 2.88 7.65
CA SER A 49 16.43 1.67 6.97
C SER A 49 17.90 1.36 7.28
N GLU A 50 18.76 2.39 7.37
CA GLU A 50 20.16 2.26 7.80
C GLU A 50 20.26 1.66 9.21
N ILE A 51 19.53 2.22 10.17
CA ILE A 51 19.49 1.72 11.55
C ILE A 51 18.96 0.28 11.57
N ALA A 52 17.87 -0.01 10.85
CA ALA A 52 17.35 -1.37 10.81
C ALA A 52 18.34 -2.38 10.20
N MET A 53 19.14 -1.96 9.20
CA MET A 53 20.22 -2.79 8.65
C MET A 53 21.33 -3.04 9.67
N GLU A 54 21.72 -2.03 10.46
CA GLU A 54 22.73 -2.16 11.52
C GLU A 54 22.32 -3.21 12.57
N PHE A 55 21.03 -3.24 12.95
CA PHE A 55 20.50 -4.22 13.92
C PHE A 55 19.97 -5.51 13.27
N ASN A 56 20.19 -5.73 11.97
CA ASN A 56 19.68 -6.87 11.22
C ASN A 56 18.15 -7.09 11.37
N VAL A 57 17.39 -5.99 11.44
CA VAL A 57 15.93 -5.97 11.60
C VAL A 57 15.27 -5.83 10.22
N LYS A 58 14.35 -6.76 9.92
CA LYS A 58 13.54 -6.67 8.70
C LYS A 58 12.37 -5.70 8.89
N ILE A 59 12.38 -4.58 8.17
CA ILE A 59 11.26 -3.64 8.15
C ILE A 59 10.12 -4.19 7.29
N VAL A 60 8.93 -4.30 7.88
CA VAL A 60 7.68 -4.55 7.16
C VAL A 60 7.02 -3.20 6.90
N ARG A 61 6.84 -2.83 5.62
CA ARG A 61 6.15 -1.59 5.25
C ARG A 61 4.68 -1.84 4.99
N LEU A 62 3.85 -0.96 5.52
CA LEU A 62 2.41 -0.97 5.31
C LEU A 62 2.02 -0.07 4.14
N PRO A 63 1.00 -0.45 3.35
CA PRO A 63 0.41 0.45 2.37
C PRO A 63 -0.18 1.70 3.02
N VAL A 64 -0.08 2.84 2.33
CA VAL A 64 -0.62 4.12 2.78
C VAL A 64 -2.13 4.00 3.00
N ARG A 65 -2.66 4.55 4.11
CA ARG A 65 -4.09 4.50 4.53
C ARG A 65 -4.66 3.10 4.83
N HIS A 66 -3.81 2.10 5.07
CA HIS A 66 -4.27 0.75 5.42
C HIS A 66 -3.90 0.38 6.86
N CYS A 67 -4.36 1.17 7.83
CA CYS A 67 -4.12 0.91 9.25
C CYS A 67 -4.70 -0.44 9.71
N CYS A 68 -5.73 -0.96 9.02
CA CYS A 68 -6.29 -2.28 9.27
C CYS A 68 -5.30 -3.45 9.01
N LEU A 69 -4.17 -3.19 8.33
CA LEU A 69 -3.09 -4.16 8.15
C LEU A 69 -2.01 -4.05 9.24
N ASN A 70 -2.17 -3.13 10.21
CA ASN A 70 -1.28 -2.96 11.34
C ASN A 70 -1.88 -3.64 12.59
N PRO A 71 -1.31 -4.75 13.08
CA PRO A 71 -1.89 -5.50 14.19
C PRO A 71 -2.02 -4.68 15.47
N ILE A 72 -1.13 -3.70 15.72
CA ILE A 72 -1.21 -2.89 16.94
C ILE A 72 -2.49 -2.03 17.01
N GLU A 73 -3.10 -1.68 15.87
CA GLU A 73 -4.35 -0.91 15.83
C GLU A 73 -5.53 -1.71 16.41
N LEU A 74 -5.52 -3.03 16.19
CA LEU A 74 -6.48 -3.95 16.82
C LEU A 74 -6.22 -4.08 18.33
N CYS A 75 -4.96 -4.08 18.75
CA CYS A 75 -4.62 -4.01 20.18
C CYS A 75 -5.15 -2.73 20.82
N TRP A 76 -4.99 -1.58 20.15
CA TRP A 76 -5.54 -0.30 20.63
C TRP A 76 -7.06 -0.30 20.69
N ALA A 77 -7.74 -0.95 19.75
CA ALA A 77 -9.19 -1.10 19.80
C ALA A 77 -9.62 -1.93 21.03
N ASN A 78 -8.93 -3.03 21.33
CA ASN A 78 -9.21 -3.85 22.50
C ASN A 78 -8.96 -3.10 23.82
N LEU A 79 -7.86 -2.33 23.90
CA LEU A 79 -7.56 -1.51 25.07
C LEU A 79 -8.68 -0.49 25.31
N LYS A 80 -9.09 0.23 24.26
CA LYS A 80 -10.15 1.25 24.37
C LYS A 80 -11.49 0.63 24.78
N GLU A 81 -11.80 -0.56 24.28
CA GLU A 81 -13.03 -1.26 24.69
C GLU A 81 -12.98 -1.69 26.16
N ASN A 82 -11.82 -2.15 26.65
CA ASN A 82 -11.64 -2.46 28.07
C ASN A 82 -11.77 -1.20 28.94
N GLU A 83 -11.10 -0.10 28.58
CA GLU A 83 -11.25 1.18 29.28
C GLU A 83 -12.69 1.67 29.27
N ARG A 84 -13.41 1.54 28.14
CA ARG A 84 -14.81 1.97 28.04
C ARG A 84 -15.74 1.19 28.98
N GLN A 85 -15.44 -0.08 29.27
CA GLN A 85 -16.24 -0.91 30.16
C GLN A 85 -15.94 -0.63 31.63
N ASP A 86 -14.67 -0.40 31.98
CA ASP A 86 -14.23 -0.32 33.36
C ASP A 86 -14.07 1.13 33.88
N ASN A 87 -13.94 2.11 32.99
CA ASN A 87 -13.79 3.52 33.36
C ASN A 87 -15.14 4.18 33.66
N THR A 88 -15.59 4.05 34.91
CA THR A 88 -16.84 4.64 35.40
C THR A 88 -16.69 6.08 35.93
N ARG A 89 -15.46 6.49 36.24
CA ARG A 89 -15.15 7.77 36.91
C ARG A 89 -14.60 8.83 35.96
N PHE A 90 -14.25 8.47 34.73
CA PHE A 90 -13.75 9.35 33.67
C PHE A 90 -12.55 10.23 34.09
N GLN A 91 -11.71 9.72 34.99
CA GLN A 91 -10.49 10.40 35.45
C GLN A 91 -9.26 9.90 34.69
N LEU A 92 -8.31 10.80 34.42
CA LEU A 92 -7.07 10.45 33.70
C LEU A 92 -6.16 9.51 34.50
N THR A 93 -6.23 9.55 35.84
CA THR A 93 -5.52 8.62 36.72
C THR A 93 -6.00 7.19 36.48
N ASP A 94 -7.32 7.02 36.42
CA ASP A 94 -7.97 5.72 36.27
C ASP A 94 -7.69 5.13 34.88
N VAL A 95 -7.69 5.98 33.83
CA VAL A 95 -7.28 5.58 32.47
C VAL A 95 -5.84 5.05 32.47
N ARG A 96 -4.91 5.74 33.13
CA ARG A 96 -3.50 5.31 33.20
C ARG A 96 -3.38 3.95 33.89
N GLU A 97 -4.07 3.76 35.01
CA GLU A 97 -4.02 2.52 35.78
C GLU A 97 -4.64 1.35 35.01
N LEU A 98 -5.82 1.55 34.40
CA LEU A 98 -6.48 0.55 33.57
C LEU A 98 -5.63 0.17 32.35
N ALA A 99 -5.03 1.14 31.67
CA ALA A 99 -4.14 0.87 30.54
C ALA A 99 -2.91 0.04 30.96
N ALA A 100 -2.29 0.37 32.10
CA ALA A 100 -1.15 -0.38 32.62
C ALA A 100 -1.54 -1.82 32.99
N GLN A 101 -2.72 -2.00 33.62
CA GLN A 101 -3.26 -3.32 33.95
C GLN A 101 -3.58 -4.15 32.70
N PHE A 102 -4.18 -3.53 31.68
CA PHE A 102 -4.46 -4.19 30.40
C PHE A 102 -3.17 -4.65 29.72
N ILE A 103 -2.16 -3.78 29.62
CA ILE A 103 -0.87 -4.13 28.99
C ILE A 103 -0.18 -5.27 29.75
N THR A 104 -0.24 -5.24 31.08
CA THR A 104 0.37 -6.28 31.94
C THR A 104 -0.36 -7.62 31.84
N SER A 105 -1.68 -7.59 31.68
CA SER A 105 -2.50 -8.80 31.52
C SER A 105 -2.60 -9.31 30.07
N TYR A 106 -2.01 -8.58 29.11
CA TYR A 106 -2.11 -8.91 27.69
C TYR A 106 -1.32 -10.16 27.35
N ASP A 107 -2.06 -11.25 27.12
CA ASP A 107 -1.47 -12.57 26.89
C ASP A 107 -0.99 -12.80 25.44
N SER A 108 -0.06 -13.74 25.28
CA SER A 108 0.43 -14.24 24.00
C SER A 108 -0.69 -14.77 23.09
N ASP A 109 -1.72 -15.40 23.65
CA ASP A 109 -2.85 -15.88 22.86
C ASP A 109 -3.67 -14.71 22.29
N ALA A 110 -3.85 -13.63 23.06
CA ALA A 110 -4.51 -12.42 22.61
C ALA A 110 -3.73 -11.76 21.45
N ALA A 111 -2.41 -11.66 21.60
CA ALA A 111 -1.53 -11.15 20.54
C ALA A 111 -1.63 -12.01 19.27
N THR A 112 -1.61 -13.33 19.42
CA THR A 112 -1.71 -14.27 18.29
C THR A 112 -3.03 -14.14 17.55
N LYS A 113 -4.15 -13.96 18.27
CA LYS A 113 -5.46 -13.71 17.68
C LYS A 113 -5.48 -12.43 16.85
N VAL A 114 -4.90 -11.35 17.36
CA VAL A 114 -4.81 -10.07 16.64
C VAL A 114 -3.98 -10.19 15.36
N ILE A 115 -2.84 -10.89 15.42
CA ILE A 115 -2.00 -11.15 14.25
C ILE A 115 -2.78 -11.96 13.19
N LYS A 116 -3.49 -13.02 13.61
CA LYS A 116 -4.34 -13.83 12.72
C LYS A 116 -5.44 -13.00 12.06
N GLY A 117 -6.16 -12.17 12.82
CA GLY A 117 -7.18 -11.28 12.27
C GLY A 117 -6.62 -10.31 11.23
N THR A 118 -5.41 -9.80 11.47
CA THR A 118 -4.71 -8.94 10.48
C THR A 118 -4.38 -9.70 9.19
N GLN A 119 -3.95 -10.97 9.29
CA GLN A 119 -3.69 -11.83 8.13
C GLN A 119 -4.96 -12.14 7.33
N GLU A 120 -6.09 -12.33 8.00
CA GLU A 120 -7.38 -12.52 7.33
C GLU A 120 -7.81 -11.28 6.54
N ILE A 121 -7.65 -10.09 7.13
CA ILE A 121 -7.90 -8.83 6.42
C ILE A 121 -6.97 -8.72 5.21
N GLN A 122 -5.68 -9.02 5.39
CA GLN A 122 -4.71 -9.04 4.29
C GLN A 122 -5.14 -9.98 3.16
N ASN A 123 -5.66 -11.17 3.49
CA ASN A 123 -6.13 -12.12 2.49
C ASN A 123 -7.36 -11.61 1.74
N LYS A 124 -8.28 -10.90 2.40
CA LYS A 124 -9.41 -10.24 1.74
C LYS A 124 -8.93 -9.20 0.73
N PHE A 125 -7.93 -8.39 1.07
CA PHE A 125 -7.31 -7.46 0.11
C PHE A 125 -6.71 -8.21 -1.08
N LYS A 126 -5.93 -9.28 -0.85
CA LYS A 126 -5.33 -10.07 -1.94
C LYS A 126 -6.37 -10.66 -2.90
N ILE A 127 -7.51 -11.10 -2.38
CA ILE A 127 -8.61 -11.63 -3.21
C ILE A 127 -9.24 -10.49 -4.03
N ALA A 128 -9.57 -9.37 -3.38
CA ALA A 128 -10.15 -8.21 -4.05
C ALA A 128 -9.24 -7.67 -5.17
N TYR A 129 -7.93 -7.57 -4.93
CA TYR A 129 -6.96 -7.16 -5.94
C TYR A 129 -6.94 -8.11 -7.15
N ARG A 130 -6.92 -9.43 -6.92
CA ARG A 130 -6.98 -10.41 -8.00
C ARG A 130 -8.26 -10.29 -8.84
N CYS A 131 -9.41 -10.16 -8.18
CA CYS A 131 -10.67 -9.99 -8.90
C CYS A 131 -10.75 -8.68 -9.70
N MET A 132 -10.06 -7.61 -9.28
CA MET A 132 -9.97 -6.37 -10.06
C MET A 132 -9.08 -6.57 -11.29
N GLU A 133 -7.92 -7.23 -11.15
CA GLU A 133 -7.03 -7.53 -12.27
C GLU A 133 -7.74 -8.36 -13.35
N GLU A 134 -8.48 -9.41 -12.96
CA GLU A 134 -9.25 -10.27 -13.86
C GLU A 134 -10.38 -9.53 -14.61
N LYS A 135 -10.92 -8.45 -14.05
CA LYS A 135 -12.00 -7.65 -14.68
C LYS A 135 -11.48 -6.52 -15.56
N ILE A 136 -10.26 -6.04 -15.29
CA ILE A 136 -9.62 -4.99 -16.08
C ILE A 136 -9.04 -5.57 -17.38
N ASP A 137 -8.54 -6.81 -17.36
CA ASP A 137 -7.95 -7.47 -18.53
C ASP A 137 -8.91 -7.51 -19.75
N PRO A 138 -10.18 -7.93 -19.62
CA PRO A 138 -11.12 -7.98 -20.74
C PRO A 138 -11.53 -6.60 -21.27
N MET A 139 -11.55 -5.57 -20.43
CA MET A 139 -11.93 -4.20 -20.84
C MET A 139 -10.86 -3.50 -21.69
N LEU A 140 -9.66 -4.07 -21.78
CA LEU A 140 -8.53 -3.50 -22.53
C LEU A 140 -8.40 -4.05 -23.95
N ASP A 141 -9.07 -5.17 -24.26
CA ASP A 141 -9.03 -5.81 -25.57
C ASP A 141 -10.09 -5.27 -26.54
N ASP A 142 -11.18 -4.67 -26.03
CA ASP A 142 -12.30 -4.18 -26.84
C ASP A 142 -12.04 -2.83 -27.56
N GLU A 143 -10.95 -2.10 -27.25
CA GLU A 143 -10.60 -0.84 -27.93
C GLU A 143 -9.82 -1.02 -29.24
N LYS A 144 -9.62 -2.26 -29.74
CA LYS A 144 -8.77 -2.51 -30.93
C LYS A 144 -9.52 -2.83 -32.24
N SER A 145 -10.82 -2.51 -32.36
CA SER A 145 -11.60 -2.87 -33.56
C SER A 145 -12.13 -1.69 -34.41
N SER A 146 -11.69 -0.45 -34.21
CA SER A 146 -12.31 0.71 -34.89
C SER A 146 -11.42 1.51 -35.84
N GLU A 147 -10.19 1.09 -36.14
CA GLU A 147 -9.32 1.79 -37.08
C GLU A 147 -8.89 0.88 -38.25
N GLU A 148 -9.83 0.50 -39.11
CA GLU A 148 -9.50 0.22 -40.52
C GLU A 148 -10.75 0.27 -41.39
N SER A 149 -11.01 1.43 -42.02
CA SER A 149 -11.51 1.54 -43.40
C SER A 149 -11.93 2.99 -43.70
N ASP A 150 -11.10 3.73 -44.42
CA ASP A 150 -11.59 4.76 -45.33
C ASP A 150 -10.92 4.55 -46.69
N VAL A 151 -11.65 3.77 -47.51
CA VAL A 151 -11.83 3.83 -48.97
C VAL A 151 -10.73 4.48 -49.84
N VAL A 152 -10.08 3.61 -50.62
CA VAL A 152 -9.38 3.98 -51.85
C VAL A 152 -10.44 4.33 -52.90
N SER A 153 -10.54 5.59 -53.33
CA SER A 153 -11.27 5.97 -54.55
C SER A 153 -10.25 6.27 -55.65
N SER A 154 -10.09 5.33 -56.56
CA SER A 154 -9.46 5.54 -57.86
C SER A 154 -10.47 6.27 -58.75
N ASP A 155 -10.13 7.46 -59.24
CA ASP A 155 -10.78 8.03 -60.42
C ASP A 155 -9.75 8.04 -61.56
N ASP A 156 -10.11 7.28 -62.60
CA ASP A 156 -9.45 7.17 -63.90
C ASP A 156 -9.70 8.45 -64.76
N GLU A 157 -8.78 8.66 -65.71
CA GLU A 157 -8.71 9.62 -66.86
C GLU A 157 -9.83 10.66 -67.12
#